data_AF-A0A522TB51-F1
#
_entry.id   AF-A0A522TB51-F1
#
_cell.length_a   1.000
_cell.length_b   1.000
_cell.length_c   1.000
_cell.angle_alpha   90.00
_cell.angle_beta   90.00
_cell.angle_gamma   90.00
#
_symmetry.space_group_name_H-M   'P 1'
#
loop_
_entity.id
_entity.type
_entity.pdbx_description
1 polymer ?
#
loop_
_entity_poly.entity_id
_entity_poly.type
_entity_poly.pdbx_seq_one_letter_code
_entity_poly.pdbx_strand_id
1 'polypeptide(L)'
;MRNSQKNPAKLLRWYPRAWRQRYGAEFINLMEDSLEGRHPTLRFRFSIAIAGILERGHSAGIIGDGGTPADRARAGSLLVLCAWSTFLFAAASFAKLSEHFNTKVPQDSRSLIGSIYSLTVLLGLASSALVLAGAAIAVPAFIAYLKNNGWRTFKVHLARALLVSSLLIAATAALSFWAHHLSHFQRNGGDWLYSLTFLSWALLVAIATGLWIRAIVAAAAHFKLSARNLRIEGLFAEIVAILVIAASLSTATWWAAMRIYAPQFFTANRMSTASSPFDPSLIITMALMLAAVVGSGYGTMRIRNAATIAAASNRN
;
A
#
# COMPACT_ATOMS: atom_id res chain seq x y z
N MET A 1 45.53 0.49 1.59
CA MET A 1 44.09 0.24 1.81
C MET A 1 43.38 1.58 1.95
N ARG A 2 42.82 2.13 0.85
CA ARG A 2 42.01 3.36 0.89
C ARG A 2 40.67 3.01 1.50
N ASN A 3 40.42 3.52 2.71
CA ASN A 3 39.11 3.49 3.33
C ASN A 3 38.08 3.99 2.32
N SER A 4 37.09 3.15 2.04
CA SER A 4 35.85 3.53 1.39
C SER A 4 35.18 4.57 2.27
N GLN A 5 35.61 5.83 2.16
CA GLN A 5 34.83 6.99 2.57
C GLN A 5 33.49 6.81 1.87
N LYS A 6 32.49 6.34 2.62
CA LYS A 6 31.14 6.09 2.10
C LYS A 6 30.59 7.45 1.72
N ASN A 7 30.77 7.79 0.44
CA ASN A 7 30.47 9.08 -0.15
C ASN A 7 29.07 9.56 0.28
N PRO A 8 28.94 10.65 1.07
CA PRO A 8 27.66 11.18 1.54
C PRO A 8 26.71 11.52 0.38
N ALA A 9 27.24 11.76 -0.83
CA ALA A 9 26.43 11.91 -2.05
C ALA A 9 25.53 10.70 -2.36
N LYS A 10 25.86 9.49 -1.88
CA LYS A 10 24.98 8.32 -2.02
C LYS A 10 23.67 8.48 -1.24
N LEU A 11 23.67 9.24 -0.15
CA LEU A 11 22.45 9.51 0.64
C LEU A 11 21.52 10.47 -0.11
N LEU A 12 22.04 11.36 -0.97
CA LEU A 12 21.21 12.23 -1.80
C LEU A 12 20.30 11.47 -2.76
N ARG A 13 20.54 10.19 -3.05
CA ARG A 13 19.67 9.39 -3.94
C ARG A 13 18.20 9.38 -3.47
N TRP A 14 17.94 9.67 -2.20
CA TRP A 14 16.58 9.79 -1.65
C TRP A 14 15.88 11.09 -2.06
N TYR A 15 16.60 12.12 -2.53
CA TYR A 15 16.03 13.41 -2.95
C TYR A 15 15.70 13.46 -4.46
N PRO A 16 14.71 14.28 -4.88
CA PRO A 16 14.40 14.52 -6.29
C PRO A 16 15.61 14.97 -7.10
N ARG A 17 15.64 14.68 -8.41
CA ARG A 17 16.77 15.06 -9.27
C ARG A 17 16.93 16.58 -9.38
N ALA A 18 15.82 17.30 -9.56
CA ALA A 18 15.82 18.76 -9.62
C ALA A 18 16.32 19.39 -8.31
N TRP A 19 15.84 18.90 -7.16
CA TRP A 19 16.32 19.33 -5.85
C TRP A 19 17.83 19.11 -5.70
N ARG A 20 18.32 17.91 -6.06
CA ARG A 20 19.76 17.60 -5.99
C ARG A 20 20.60 18.49 -6.90
N GLN A 21 20.10 18.84 -8.08
CA GLN A 21 20.83 19.73 -8.99
C GLN A 21 20.97 21.13 -8.43
N ARG A 22 19.96 21.60 -7.68
CA ARG A 22 19.94 22.95 -7.11
C ARG A 22 20.67 23.05 -5.77
N TYR A 23 20.42 22.11 -4.85
CA TYR A 23 20.87 22.19 -3.45
C TYR A 23 21.82 21.05 -3.06
N GLY A 24 22.12 20.11 -3.95
CA GLY A 24 22.85 18.90 -3.59
C GLY A 24 24.29 19.16 -3.14
N ALA A 25 24.98 20.10 -3.78
CA ALA A 25 26.36 20.46 -3.40
C ALA A 25 26.41 21.12 -2.02
N GLU A 26 25.57 22.13 -1.80
CA GLU A 26 25.45 22.83 -0.50
C GLU A 26 25.07 21.86 0.63
N PHE A 27 24.13 20.94 0.36
CA PHE A 27 23.71 19.97 1.36
C PHE A 27 24.79 18.92 1.67
N ILE A 28 25.64 18.56 0.71
CA ILE A 28 26.80 17.70 0.98
C ILE A 28 27.76 18.41 1.93
N ASN A 29 28.09 19.68 1.65
CA ASN A 29 28.96 20.46 2.52
C ASN A 29 28.39 20.55 3.95
N LEU A 30 27.09 20.83 4.08
CA LEU A 30 26.42 20.86 5.38
C LEU A 30 26.47 19.50 6.12
N MET A 31 26.33 18.38 5.40
CA MET A 31 26.47 17.04 5.99
C MET A 31 27.91 16.76 6.43
N GLU A 32 28.91 17.19 5.65
CA GLU A 32 30.33 17.02 5.99
C GLU A 32 30.71 17.83 7.22
N ASP A 33 30.26 19.09 7.30
CA ASP A 33 30.43 19.96 8.47
C ASP A 33 29.74 19.36 9.70
N SER A 34 28.50 18.87 9.56
CA SER A 34 27.73 18.27 10.67
C SER A 34 28.32 16.94 11.17
N LEU A 35 29.10 16.25 10.33
CA LEU A 35 29.71 14.98 10.70
C LEU A 35 31.11 15.16 11.30
N GLU A 36 31.79 16.29 11.10
CA GLU A 36 33.16 16.55 11.60
C GLU A 36 34.14 15.39 11.30
N GLY A 37 34.02 14.80 10.11
CA GLY A 37 34.82 13.62 9.70
C GLY A 37 34.38 12.28 10.32
N ARG A 38 33.35 12.25 11.17
CA ARG A 38 32.77 11.03 11.73
C ARG A 38 31.90 10.29 10.71
N HIS A 39 31.71 9.00 10.93
CA HIS A 39 30.82 8.20 10.09
C HIS A 39 29.34 8.49 10.41
N PRO A 40 28.46 8.62 9.38
CA PRO A 40 27.06 8.86 9.60
C PRO A 40 26.41 7.67 10.32
N THR A 41 25.81 7.94 11.47
CA THR A 41 25.06 6.96 12.26
C THR A 41 23.86 6.44 11.46
N LEU A 42 23.35 5.25 11.80
CA LEU A 42 22.14 4.71 11.16
C LEU A 42 20.97 5.68 11.29
N ARG A 43 20.80 6.29 12.47
CA ARG A 43 19.77 7.31 12.74
C ARG A 43 19.88 8.50 11.78
N PHE A 44 21.09 8.99 11.53
CA PHE A 44 21.33 10.06 10.56
C PHE A 44 20.99 9.62 9.13
N ARG A 45 21.40 8.42 8.72
CA ARG A 45 21.07 7.91 7.38
C ARG A 45 19.55 7.77 7.19
N PHE A 46 18.84 7.35 8.24
CA PHE A 46 17.38 7.29 8.24
C PHE A 46 16.74 8.67 8.18
N SER A 47 17.20 9.65 8.96
CA SER A 47 16.64 11.01 8.90
C SER A 47 16.80 11.64 7.52
N ILE A 48 17.97 11.49 6.88
CA ILE A 48 18.21 11.97 5.51
C ILE A 48 17.34 11.23 4.48
N ALA A 49 17.17 9.91 4.64
CA ALA A 49 16.28 9.14 3.78
C ALA A 49 14.82 9.59 3.91
N ILE A 50 14.34 9.80 5.14
CA ILE A 50 12.99 10.30 5.43
C ILE A 50 12.79 11.69 4.85
N ALA A 51 13.73 12.62 5.09
CA ALA A 51 13.66 13.97 4.54
C ALA A 51 13.64 13.96 3.00
N GLY A 52 14.45 13.12 2.36
CA GLY A 52 14.41 12.94 0.91
C GLY A 52 13.09 12.36 0.40
N ILE A 53 12.48 11.42 1.12
CA ILE A 53 11.15 10.87 0.81
C ILE A 53 10.07 11.95 0.94
N LEU A 54 10.11 12.77 2.00
CA LEU A 54 9.19 13.89 2.19
C LEU A 54 9.34 14.92 1.06
N GLU A 55 10.57 15.26 0.67
CA GLU A 55 10.83 16.16 -0.45
C GLU A 55 10.35 15.57 -1.79
N ARG A 56 10.45 14.25 -1.98
CA ARG A 56 9.80 13.58 -3.10
C ARG A 56 8.29 13.73 -3.04
N GLY A 57 7.69 13.60 -1.86
CA GLY A 57 6.28 13.85 -1.62
C GLY A 57 5.88 15.27 -2.01
N HIS A 58 6.67 16.28 -1.63
CA HIS A 58 6.47 17.67 -2.06
C HIS A 58 6.56 17.82 -3.58
N SER A 59 7.62 17.29 -4.20
CA SER A 59 7.81 17.37 -5.65
C SER A 59 6.73 16.65 -6.46
N ALA A 60 6.11 15.62 -5.88
CA ALA A 60 5.01 14.87 -6.48
C ALA A 60 3.64 15.54 -6.23
N GLY A 61 3.60 16.67 -5.54
CA GLY A 61 2.34 17.31 -5.13
C GLY A 61 1.52 16.49 -4.14
N ILE A 62 2.15 15.51 -3.48
CA ILE A 62 1.56 14.72 -2.40
C ILE A 62 1.57 15.53 -1.10
N ILE A 63 2.66 16.27 -0.84
CA ILE A 63 2.82 17.09 0.37
C ILE A 63 2.81 18.58 -0.01
N GLY A 64 2.11 19.39 0.79
CA GLY A 64 2.01 20.85 0.62
C GLY A 64 0.96 21.29 -0.41
N ASP A 65 0.98 22.60 -0.69
CA ASP A 65 0.02 23.33 -1.52
C ASP A 65 0.54 23.67 -2.92
N GLY A 66 1.59 23.01 -3.38
CA GLY A 66 2.08 23.17 -4.75
C GLY A 66 1.12 22.58 -5.79
N GLY A 67 1.02 23.22 -6.96
CA GLY A 67 0.32 22.68 -8.14
C GLY A 67 -1.12 23.18 -8.32
N THR A 68 -1.68 22.91 -9.51
CA THR A 68 -3.05 23.30 -9.84
C THR A 68 -4.05 22.47 -9.02
N PRO A 69 -5.32 22.92 -8.84
CA PRO A 69 -6.35 22.11 -8.21
C PRO A 69 -6.50 20.72 -8.85
N ALA A 70 -6.35 20.62 -10.17
CA ALA A 70 -6.42 19.34 -10.88
C ALA A 70 -5.27 18.39 -10.49
N ASP A 71 -4.06 18.91 -10.33
CA ASP A 71 -2.89 18.11 -9.91
C ASP A 71 -3.07 17.59 -8.49
N ARG A 72 -3.59 18.43 -7.58
CA ARG A 72 -3.87 18.06 -6.19
C ARG A 72 -4.94 16.97 -6.08
N ALA A 73 -6.04 17.09 -6.83
CA ALA A 73 -7.08 16.06 -6.86
C ALA A 73 -6.52 14.74 -7.39
N ARG A 74 -5.72 14.77 -8.46
CA ARG A 74 -5.07 13.57 -9.00
C ARG A 74 -4.10 12.93 -8.01
N ALA A 75 -3.25 13.72 -7.37
CA ALA A 75 -2.33 13.24 -6.34
C ALA A 75 -3.09 12.60 -5.16
N GLY A 76 -4.21 13.21 -4.76
CA GLY A 76 -5.11 12.65 -3.75
C GLY A 76 -5.70 11.29 -4.15
N SER A 77 -6.24 11.17 -5.38
CA SER A 77 -6.76 9.89 -5.89
C SER A 77 -5.69 8.80 -5.97
N LEU A 78 -4.48 9.13 -6.44
CA LEU A 78 -3.35 8.19 -6.49
C LEU A 78 -2.91 7.75 -5.09
N LEU A 79 -2.98 8.64 -4.10
CA LEU A 79 -2.67 8.28 -2.72
C LEU A 79 -3.73 7.34 -2.14
N VAL A 80 -5.02 7.57 -2.41
CA VAL A 80 -6.09 6.64 -2.06
C VAL A 80 -5.84 5.27 -2.70
N LEU A 81 -5.42 5.21 -3.97
CA LEU A 81 -5.06 3.95 -4.64
C LEU A 81 -3.88 3.23 -3.95
N CYS A 82 -2.85 3.97 -3.52
CA CYS A 82 -1.72 3.41 -2.76
C CYS A 82 -2.18 2.87 -1.39
N ALA A 83 -3.03 3.62 -0.70
CA ALA A 83 -3.60 3.22 0.58
C ALA A 83 -4.49 1.98 0.44
N TRP A 84 -5.35 1.94 -0.58
CA TRP A 84 -6.17 0.76 -0.91
C TRP A 84 -5.31 -0.46 -1.25
N SER A 85 -4.18 -0.28 -1.94
CA SER A 85 -3.26 -1.38 -2.21
C SER A 85 -2.61 -1.92 -0.92
N THR A 86 -2.35 -1.06 0.06
CA THR A 86 -1.92 -1.47 1.41
C THR A 86 -3.03 -2.26 2.12
N PHE A 87 -4.27 -1.77 1.99
CA PHE A 87 -5.45 -2.46 2.51
C PHE A 87 -5.63 -3.86 1.91
N LEU A 88 -5.31 -4.08 0.62
CA LEU A 88 -5.36 -5.42 0.01
C LEU A 88 -4.47 -6.44 0.74
N PHE A 89 -3.27 -6.06 1.18
CA PHE A 89 -2.41 -6.96 1.96
C PHE A 89 -3.03 -7.28 3.32
N ALA A 90 -3.64 -6.28 3.96
CA ALA A 90 -4.35 -6.50 5.21
C ALA A 90 -5.59 -7.40 5.02
N ALA A 91 -6.35 -7.19 3.95
CA ALA A 91 -7.52 -8.00 3.62
C ALA A 91 -7.14 -9.45 3.30
N ALA A 92 -6.06 -9.68 2.54
CA ALA A 92 -5.54 -11.03 2.26
C ALA A 92 -5.06 -11.72 3.54
N SER A 93 -4.34 -11.00 4.41
CA SER A 93 -3.93 -11.48 5.73
C SER A 93 -5.14 -11.84 6.60
N PHE A 94 -6.15 -10.97 6.65
CA PHE A 94 -7.40 -11.22 7.38
C PHE A 94 -8.14 -12.44 6.85
N ALA A 95 -8.29 -12.57 5.53
CA ALA A 95 -8.93 -13.73 4.90
C ALA A 95 -8.22 -15.03 5.29
N LYS A 96 -6.88 -15.02 5.31
CA LYS A 96 -6.10 -16.17 5.75
C LYS A 96 -6.30 -16.47 7.25
N LEU A 97 -6.24 -15.43 8.10
CA LEU A 97 -6.39 -15.57 9.55
C LEU A 97 -7.79 -15.99 9.99
N SER A 98 -8.81 -15.74 9.16
CA SER A 98 -10.20 -16.10 9.42
C SER A 98 -10.59 -17.44 8.81
N GLU A 99 -9.67 -18.16 8.15
CA GLU A 99 -9.97 -19.50 7.64
C GLU A 99 -10.51 -20.41 8.76
N HIS A 100 -11.61 -21.10 8.44
CA HIS A 100 -12.27 -22.06 9.33
C HIS A 100 -12.76 -21.50 10.68
N PHE A 101 -12.90 -20.18 10.83
CA PHE A 101 -13.35 -19.58 12.10
C PHE A 101 -14.69 -20.18 12.57
N ASN A 102 -15.60 -20.46 11.64
CA ASN A 102 -16.92 -21.02 11.90
C ASN A 102 -16.88 -22.40 12.61
N THR A 103 -15.80 -23.17 12.45
CA THR A 103 -15.61 -24.46 13.13
C THR A 103 -15.29 -24.32 14.62
N LYS A 104 -14.83 -23.14 15.05
CA LYS A 104 -14.44 -22.86 16.43
C LYS A 104 -15.45 -21.99 17.19
N VAL A 105 -16.42 -21.40 16.49
CA VAL A 105 -17.47 -20.57 17.07
C VAL A 105 -18.67 -21.43 17.52
N PRO A 106 -19.16 -21.25 18.76
CA PRO A 106 -20.39 -21.87 19.27
C PRO A 106 -21.61 -21.61 18.38
N GLN A 107 -22.58 -22.54 18.37
CA GLN A 107 -23.69 -22.51 17.41
C GLN A 107 -24.61 -21.28 17.56
N ASP A 108 -24.82 -20.81 18.79
CA ASP A 108 -25.65 -19.65 19.16
C ASP A 108 -25.09 -18.30 18.65
N SER A 109 -23.77 -18.16 18.57
CA SER A 109 -23.08 -16.94 18.14
C SER A 109 -22.60 -16.97 16.67
N ARG A 110 -22.75 -18.12 15.99
CA ARG A 110 -22.21 -18.35 14.64
C ARG A 110 -22.83 -17.43 13.58
N SER A 111 -24.12 -17.12 13.66
CA SER A 111 -24.81 -16.24 12.70
C SER A 111 -24.34 -14.79 12.81
N LEU A 112 -24.16 -14.29 14.04
CA LEU A 112 -23.65 -12.94 14.31
C LEU A 112 -22.23 -12.77 13.77
N ILE A 113 -21.30 -13.64 14.17
CA ILE A 113 -19.89 -13.56 13.72
C ILE A 113 -19.79 -13.77 12.20
N GLY A 114 -20.57 -14.70 11.65
CA GLY A 114 -20.66 -14.92 10.20
C GLY A 114 -21.14 -13.69 9.44
N SER A 115 -22.09 -12.94 9.99
CA SER A 115 -22.59 -11.70 9.38
C SER A 115 -21.53 -10.59 9.38
N ILE A 116 -20.79 -10.43 10.48
CA ILE A 116 -19.69 -9.46 10.58
C ILE A 116 -18.56 -9.80 9.58
N TYR A 117 -18.22 -11.08 9.45
CA TYR A 117 -17.26 -11.54 8.45
C TYR A 117 -17.74 -11.24 7.02
N SER A 118 -18.99 -11.60 6.71
CA SER A 118 -19.60 -11.38 5.39
C SER A 118 -19.67 -9.90 5.02
N LEU A 119 -20.00 -9.03 5.97
CA LEU A 119 -19.98 -7.58 5.79
C LEU A 119 -18.56 -7.09 5.44
N THR A 120 -17.54 -7.59 6.15
CA THR A 120 -16.13 -7.25 5.87
C THR A 120 -15.73 -7.62 4.45
N VAL A 121 -16.09 -8.83 3.99
CA VAL A 121 -15.84 -9.29 2.62
C VAL A 121 -16.57 -8.42 1.60
N LEU A 122 -17.86 -8.13 1.83
CA LEU A 122 -18.67 -7.30 0.93
C LEU A 122 -18.08 -5.90 0.76
N LEU A 123 -17.64 -5.25 1.85
CA LEU A 123 -17.00 -3.94 1.81
C LEU A 123 -15.68 -3.98 1.03
N GLY A 124 -14.88 -5.03 1.20
CA GLY A 124 -13.67 -5.27 0.42
C GLY A 124 -13.95 -5.41 -1.08
N LEU A 125 -14.96 -6.21 -1.45
CA LEU A 125 -15.38 -6.39 -2.84
C LEU A 125 -15.92 -5.09 -3.46
N ALA A 126 -16.77 -4.36 -2.73
CA ALA A 126 -17.31 -3.08 -3.17
C ALA A 126 -16.20 -2.05 -3.42
N SER A 127 -15.20 -1.97 -2.52
CA SER A 127 -14.05 -1.07 -2.71
C SER A 127 -13.23 -1.44 -3.96
N SER A 128 -13.06 -2.74 -4.21
CA SER A 128 -12.33 -3.24 -5.38
C SER A 128 -13.07 -2.92 -6.68
N ALA A 129 -14.40 -3.09 -6.69
CA ALA A 129 -15.24 -2.74 -7.83
C ALA A 129 -15.14 -1.24 -8.19
N LEU A 130 -15.12 -0.36 -7.19
CA LEU A 130 -14.96 1.09 -7.42
C LEU A 130 -13.56 1.46 -7.94
N VAL A 131 -12.50 0.82 -7.45
CA VAL A 131 -11.15 1.03 -7.98
C VAL A 131 -11.06 0.59 -9.44
N LEU A 132 -11.68 -0.55 -9.80
CA LEU A 132 -11.76 -1.01 -11.18
C LEU A 132 -12.60 -0.06 -12.06
N ALA A 133 -13.70 0.47 -11.54
CA ALA A 133 -14.51 1.45 -12.24
C ALA A 133 -13.73 2.75 -12.53
N GLY A 134 -12.97 3.26 -11.56
CA GLY A 134 -12.08 4.40 -11.78
C GLY A 134 -10.98 4.11 -12.81
N ALA A 135 -10.34 2.94 -12.69
CA ALA A 135 -9.36 2.50 -13.69
C ALA A 135 -9.96 2.49 -15.11
N ALA A 136 -11.20 2.01 -15.28
CA ALA A 136 -11.91 1.99 -16.56
C ALA A 136 -12.17 3.40 -17.11
N ILE A 137 -12.54 4.37 -16.26
CA ILE A 137 -12.73 5.78 -16.66
C ILE A 137 -11.41 6.41 -17.15
N ALA A 138 -10.28 6.01 -16.58
CA ALA A 138 -8.96 6.50 -16.99
C ALA A 138 -8.43 5.87 -18.30
N VAL A 139 -8.99 4.73 -18.75
CA VAL A 139 -8.51 4.00 -19.93
C VAL A 139 -8.43 4.86 -21.19
N PRO A 140 -9.45 5.64 -21.60
CA PRO A 140 -9.37 6.43 -22.84
C PRO A 140 -8.24 7.47 -22.82
N ALA A 141 -8.06 8.16 -21.69
CA ALA A 141 -6.98 9.13 -21.52
C ALA A 141 -5.61 8.46 -21.53
N PHE A 142 -5.51 7.27 -20.92
CA PHE A 142 -4.29 6.46 -20.96
C PHE A 142 -3.96 5.98 -22.37
N ILE A 143 -4.95 5.50 -23.15
CA ILE A 143 -4.76 5.12 -24.55
C ILE A 143 -4.28 6.31 -25.39
N ALA A 144 -4.88 7.49 -25.21
CA ALA A 144 -4.44 8.71 -25.89
C ALA A 144 -2.98 9.07 -25.54
N TYR A 145 -2.59 8.92 -24.27
CA TYR A 145 -1.20 9.09 -23.84
C TYR A 145 -0.24 8.09 -24.52
N LEU A 146 -0.62 6.81 -24.61
CA LEU A 146 0.20 5.81 -25.28
C LEU A 146 0.39 6.12 -26.77
N LYS A 147 -0.67 6.57 -27.45
CA LYS A 147 -0.64 6.99 -28.86
C LYS A 147 0.28 8.21 -29.07
N ASN A 148 0.33 9.14 -28.10
CA ASN A 148 1.13 10.36 -28.16
C ASN A 148 2.56 10.18 -27.63
N ASN A 149 3.26 9.13 -28.08
CA ASN A 149 4.65 8.79 -27.71
C ASN A 149 4.90 8.43 -26.23
N GLY A 150 3.87 8.33 -25.38
CA GLY A 150 3.99 7.94 -23.97
C GLY A 150 4.56 6.52 -23.77
N TRP A 151 4.42 5.65 -24.78
CA TRP A 151 4.89 4.27 -24.74
C TRP A 151 6.38 4.13 -24.42
N ARG A 152 7.25 5.03 -24.93
CA ARG A 152 8.71 4.92 -24.72
C ARG A 152 9.10 5.02 -23.25
N THR A 153 8.40 5.87 -22.49
CA THR A 153 8.61 6.03 -21.04
C THR A 153 7.92 4.92 -20.27
N PHE A 154 6.70 4.56 -20.68
CA PHE A 154 5.88 3.57 -19.97
C PHE A 154 6.42 2.13 -20.07
N LYS A 155 6.96 1.73 -21.23
CA LYS A 155 7.39 0.34 -21.49
C LYS A 155 8.40 -0.20 -20.48
N VAL A 156 9.28 0.65 -19.94
CA VAL A 156 10.29 0.23 -18.95
C VAL A 156 9.64 -0.12 -17.61
N HIS A 157 8.61 0.63 -17.21
CA HIS A 157 7.85 0.33 -16.00
C HIS A 157 6.99 -0.90 -16.18
N LEU A 158 6.30 -1.01 -17.32
CA LEU A 158 5.48 -2.16 -17.66
C LEU A 158 6.31 -3.45 -17.73
N ALA A 159 7.45 -3.45 -18.43
CA ALA A 159 8.30 -4.63 -18.56
C ALA A 159 8.79 -5.16 -17.21
N ARG A 160 9.14 -4.27 -16.27
CA ARG A 160 9.54 -4.65 -14.91
C ARG A 160 8.37 -5.26 -14.13
N ALA A 161 7.19 -4.63 -14.20
CA ALA A 161 6.00 -5.15 -13.53
C ALA A 161 5.60 -6.53 -14.09
N LEU A 162 5.58 -6.68 -15.42
CA LEU A 162 5.29 -7.94 -16.09
C LEU A 162 6.31 -9.04 -15.73
N LEU A 163 7.61 -8.73 -15.76
CA LEU A 163 8.65 -9.70 -15.39
C LEU A 163 8.44 -10.23 -13.96
N VAL A 164 8.21 -9.34 -13.00
CA VAL A 164 7.99 -9.73 -11.60
C VAL A 164 6.64 -10.45 -11.43
N SER A 165 5.59 -10.05 -12.15
CA SER A 165 4.32 -10.77 -12.16
C SER A 165 4.45 -12.19 -12.74
N SER A 166 5.22 -12.39 -13.81
CA SER A 166 5.51 -13.72 -14.35
C SER A 166 6.25 -14.59 -13.35
N LEU A 167 7.26 -14.03 -12.66
CA LEU A 167 7.96 -14.72 -11.57
C LEU A 167 7.00 -15.07 -10.42
N LEU A 168 6.08 -14.17 -10.08
CA LEU A 168 5.08 -14.40 -9.05
C LEU A 168 4.10 -15.52 -9.42
N ILE A 169 3.65 -15.59 -10.68
CA ILE A 169 2.79 -16.68 -11.17
C ILE A 169 3.53 -18.01 -11.05
N ALA A 170 4.77 -18.08 -11.53
CA ALA A 170 5.59 -19.29 -11.43
C ALA A 170 5.84 -19.71 -9.96
N ALA A 171 6.17 -18.76 -9.08
CA ALA A 171 6.35 -19.00 -7.65
C ALA A 171 5.05 -19.49 -6.99
N THR A 172 3.91 -18.94 -7.37
CA THR A 172 2.59 -19.37 -6.87
C THR A 172 2.28 -20.80 -7.30
N ALA A 173 2.52 -21.14 -8.57
CA ALA A 173 2.32 -22.51 -9.07
C ALA A 173 3.23 -23.52 -8.36
N ALA A 174 4.52 -23.18 -8.19
CA ALA A 174 5.48 -24.02 -7.47
C ALA A 174 5.11 -24.20 -6.00
N LEU A 175 4.71 -23.12 -5.31
CA LEU A 175 4.30 -23.15 -3.91
C LEU A 175 3.02 -23.98 -3.72
N SER A 176 2.03 -23.82 -4.60
CA SER A 176 0.79 -24.61 -4.60
C SER A 176 1.08 -26.10 -4.84
N PHE A 177 1.92 -26.42 -5.83
CA PHE A 177 2.34 -27.80 -6.10
C PHE A 177 3.05 -28.42 -4.89
N TRP A 178 3.97 -27.68 -4.26
CA TRP A 178 4.65 -28.15 -3.06
C TRP A 178 3.67 -28.32 -1.88
N ALA A 179 2.74 -27.37 -1.70
CA ALA A 179 1.74 -27.42 -0.63
C ALA A 179 0.84 -28.67 -0.69
N HIS A 180 0.58 -29.23 -1.88
CA HIS A 180 -0.17 -30.48 -2.02
C HIS A 180 0.54 -31.70 -1.42
N HIS A 181 1.86 -31.64 -1.25
CA HIS A 181 2.66 -32.71 -0.65
C HIS A 181 2.90 -32.51 0.85
N LEU A 182 2.37 -31.43 1.44
CA LEU A 182 2.57 -31.09 2.84
C LEU A 182 1.32 -31.41 3.67
N SER A 183 1.55 -31.96 4.86
CA SER A 183 0.49 -32.12 5.87
C SER A 183 -0.08 -30.76 6.30
N HIS A 184 -1.25 -30.77 6.95
CA HIS A 184 -1.84 -29.56 7.51
C HIS A 184 -0.91 -28.87 8.52
N PHE A 185 -0.21 -29.63 9.37
CA PHE A 185 0.73 -29.08 10.34
C PHE A 185 1.92 -28.37 9.66
N GLN A 186 2.52 -28.98 8.64
CA GLN A 186 3.65 -28.40 7.90
C GLN A 186 3.28 -27.08 7.20
N ARG A 187 2.09 -27.01 6.58
CA ARG A 187 1.60 -25.79 5.92
C ARG A 187 1.31 -24.62 6.86
N ASN A 188 1.11 -24.90 8.15
CA ASN A 188 0.71 -23.92 9.17
C ASN A 188 1.82 -23.66 10.20
N GLY A 189 3.09 -23.68 9.77
CA GLY A 189 4.24 -23.32 10.61
C GLY A 189 5.06 -24.49 11.16
N GLY A 190 4.63 -25.73 10.91
CA GLY A 190 5.41 -26.93 11.25
C GLY A 190 6.64 -27.15 10.37
N ASP A 191 6.69 -26.53 9.18
CA ASP A 191 7.83 -26.56 8.26
C ASP A 191 8.40 -25.13 8.10
N TRP A 192 9.61 -24.91 8.61
CA TRP A 192 10.26 -23.60 8.58
C TRP A 192 10.67 -23.18 7.16
N LEU A 193 11.03 -24.13 6.30
CA LEU A 193 11.46 -23.85 4.92
C LEU A 193 10.26 -23.44 4.07
N TYR A 194 9.13 -24.14 4.22
CA TYR A 194 7.87 -23.73 3.61
C TYR A 194 7.44 -22.34 4.11
N SER A 195 7.55 -22.08 5.41
CA SER A 195 7.23 -20.77 6.00
C SER A 195 8.09 -19.64 5.43
N LEU A 196 9.42 -19.86 5.33
CA LEU A 196 10.35 -18.90 4.72
C LEU A 196 10.05 -18.66 3.23
N THR A 197 9.68 -19.72 2.51
CA THR A 197 9.30 -19.64 1.09
C THR A 197 8.00 -18.86 0.92
N PHE A 198 7.01 -19.09 1.78
CA PHE A 198 5.76 -18.34 1.82
C PHE A 198 6.00 -16.85 2.11
N LEU A 199 6.89 -16.52 3.05
CA LEU A 199 7.29 -15.13 3.32
C LEU A 199 7.98 -14.48 2.11
N SER A 200 8.85 -15.23 1.43
CA SER A 200 9.53 -14.76 0.21
C SER A 200 8.51 -14.52 -0.93
N TRP A 201 7.52 -15.40 -1.06
CA TRP A 201 6.39 -15.23 -1.97
C TRP A 201 5.55 -14.00 -1.62
N ALA A 202 5.22 -13.78 -0.35
CA ALA A 202 4.47 -12.61 0.10
C ALA A 202 5.23 -11.30 -0.19
N LEU A 203 6.56 -11.29 0.00
CA LEU A 203 7.42 -10.18 -0.40
C LEU A 203 7.39 -9.96 -1.93
N LEU A 204 7.39 -11.03 -2.72
CA LEU A 204 7.29 -10.95 -4.17
C LEU A 204 5.94 -10.35 -4.61
N VAL A 205 4.83 -10.70 -3.95
CA VAL A 205 3.52 -10.04 -4.15
C VAL A 205 3.63 -8.54 -3.86
N ALA A 206 4.23 -8.15 -2.73
CA ALA A 206 4.43 -6.75 -2.36
C ALA A 206 5.25 -5.96 -3.41
N ILE A 207 6.33 -6.56 -3.92
CA ILE A 207 7.16 -5.96 -4.97
C ILE A 207 6.36 -5.83 -6.27
N ALA A 208 5.63 -6.87 -6.70
CA ALA A 208 4.82 -6.85 -7.91
C ALA A 208 3.77 -5.73 -7.85
N THR A 209 3.01 -5.66 -6.76
CA THR A 209 2.01 -4.60 -6.53
C THR A 209 2.65 -3.22 -6.54
N GLY A 210 3.78 -3.03 -5.85
CA GLY A 210 4.52 -1.76 -5.85
C GLY A 210 4.99 -1.32 -7.24
N LEU A 211 5.41 -2.27 -8.08
CA LEU A 211 5.81 -1.98 -9.46
C LEU A 211 4.62 -1.57 -10.35
N TRP A 212 3.46 -2.22 -10.19
CA TRP A 212 2.24 -1.83 -10.88
C TRP A 212 1.75 -0.44 -10.45
N ILE A 213 1.70 -0.15 -9.14
CA ILE A 213 1.37 1.19 -8.63
C ILE A 213 2.33 2.22 -9.20
N ARG A 214 3.64 1.93 -9.21
CA ARG A 214 4.63 2.83 -9.79
C ARG A 214 4.39 3.07 -11.28
N ALA A 215 4.03 2.05 -12.04
CA ALA A 215 3.70 2.18 -13.46
C ALA A 215 2.46 3.05 -13.66
N ILE A 216 1.41 2.86 -12.83
CA ILE A 216 0.19 3.67 -12.84
C ILE A 216 0.49 5.13 -12.51
N VAL A 217 1.22 5.40 -11.43
CA VAL A 217 1.62 6.76 -11.03
C VAL A 217 2.44 7.45 -12.11
N ALA A 218 3.39 6.73 -12.72
CA ALA A 218 4.20 7.26 -13.82
C ALA A 218 3.33 7.62 -15.04
N ALA A 219 2.36 6.78 -15.40
CA ALA A 219 1.42 7.08 -16.49
C ALA A 219 0.50 8.27 -16.13
N ALA A 220 -0.09 8.27 -14.94
CA ALA A 220 -1.02 9.29 -14.45
C ALA A 220 -0.37 10.67 -14.32
N ALA A 221 0.96 10.74 -14.13
CA ALA A 221 1.69 12.00 -14.17
C ALA A 221 1.64 12.69 -15.54
N HIS A 222 1.38 11.96 -16.64
CA HIS A 222 1.52 12.47 -17.99
C HIS A 222 0.22 12.60 -18.79
N PHE A 223 -0.85 11.87 -18.44
CA PHE A 223 -2.13 12.04 -19.13
C PHE A 223 -3.04 13.06 -18.42
N LYS A 224 -3.87 13.76 -19.19
CA LYS A 224 -4.83 14.75 -18.69
C LYS A 224 -6.22 14.12 -18.66
N LEU A 225 -6.82 14.04 -17.48
CA LEU A 225 -8.24 13.74 -17.33
C LEU A 225 -9.05 15.01 -17.57
N SER A 226 -10.24 14.85 -18.18
CA SER A 226 -11.22 15.93 -18.22
C SER A 226 -11.65 16.32 -16.80
N ALA A 227 -12.09 17.56 -16.58
CA ALA A 227 -12.56 18.00 -15.28
C ALA A 227 -13.72 17.12 -14.75
N ARG A 228 -14.60 16.65 -15.65
CA ARG A 228 -15.68 15.71 -15.31
C ARG A 228 -15.12 14.38 -14.81
N ASN A 229 -14.20 13.75 -15.55
CA ASN A 229 -13.64 12.46 -15.15
C ASN A 229 -12.86 12.59 -13.85
N LEU A 230 -12.12 13.69 -13.66
CA LEU A 230 -11.40 13.93 -12.41
C LEU A 230 -12.32 14.09 -11.20
N ARG A 231 -13.50 14.71 -11.36
CA ARG A 231 -14.52 14.77 -10.30
C ARG A 231 -15.07 13.39 -9.96
N ILE A 232 -15.32 12.55 -10.97
CA ILE A 232 -15.81 11.18 -10.77
C ILE A 232 -14.74 10.33 -10.07
N GLU A 233 -13.48 10.41 -10.51
CA GLU A 233 -12.33 9.77 -9.84
C GLU A 233 -12.20 10.22 -8.38
N GLY A 234 -12.35 11.53 -8.13
CA GLY A 234 -12.34 12.08 -6.78
C GLY A 234 -13.45 11.48 -5.91
N LEU A 235 -14.68 11.39 -6.44
CA LEU A 235 -15.81 10.78 -5.76
C LEU A 235 -15.58 9.29 -5.47
N PHE A 236 -15.11 8.51 -6.45
CA PHE A 236 -14.78 7.10 -6.24
C PHE A 236 -13.70 6.92 -5.18
N ALA A 237 -12.65 7.74 -5.20
CA ALA A 237 -11.61 7.72 -4.18
C ALA A 237 -12.17 8.04 -2.77
N GLU A 238 -13.09 9.00 -2.66
CA GLU A 238 -13.77 9.28 -1.38
C GLU A 238 -14.61 8.10 -0.88
N ILE A 239 -15.40 7.48 -1.76
CA ILE A 239 -16.21 6.31 -1.38
C ILE A 239 -15.30 5.13 -1.01
N VAL A 240 -14.22 4.88 -1.75
CA VAL A 240 -13.23 3.84 -1.43
C VAL A 240 -12.63 4.06 -0.05
N ALA A 241 -12.27 5.30 0.31
CA ALA A 241 -11.75 5.61 1.64
C ALA A 241 -12.76 5.28 2.75
N ILE A 242 -14.04 5.63 2.55
CA ILE A 242 -15.13 5.29 3.49
C ILE A 242 -15.26 3.77 3.63
N LEU A 243 -15.22 3.03 2.51
CA LEU A 243 -15.31 1.57 2.53
C LEU A 243 -14.11 0.92 3.22
N VAL A 244 -12.90 1.46 3.04
CA VAL A 244 -11.69 0.99 3.75
C VAL A 244 -11.83 1.21 5.27
N ILE A 245 -12.36 2.37 5.71
CA ILE A 245 -12.64 2.63 7.13
C ILE A 245 -13.68 1.63 7.65
N ALA A 246 -14.81 1.48 6.95
CA ALA A 246 -15.88 0.57 7.35
C ALA A 246 -15.40 -0.89 7.44
N ALA A 247 -14.61 -1.36 6.47
CA ALA A 247 -14.07 -2.71 6.47
C ALA A 247 -13.06 -2.93 7.61
N SER A 248 -12.26 -1.90 7.92
CA SER A 248 -11.33 -1.93 9.06
C SER A 248 -12.06 -2.02 10.40
N LEU A 249 -13.12 -1.23 10.57
CA LEU A 249 -13.98 -1.30 11.76
C LEU A 249 -14.71 -2.64 11.87
N SER A 250 -15.25 -3.16 10.76
CA SER A 250 -15.89 -4.49 10.75
C SER A 250 -14.90 -5.60 11.12
N THR A 251 -13.64 -5.50 10.65
CA THR A 251 -12.57 -6.42 11.02
C THR A 251 -12.23 -6.34 12.51
N ALA A 252 -12.16 -5.12 13.07
CA ALA A 252 -11.95 -4.91 14.51
C ALA A 252 -13.08 -5.54 15.33
N THR A 253 -14.34 -5.33 14.90
CA THR A 253 -15.52 -5.91 15.54
C THR A 253 -15.52 -7.44 15.46
N TRP A 254 -15.13 -8.00 14.31
CA TRP A 254 -14.98 -9.45 14.15
C TRP A 254 -13.92 -9.99 15.12
N TRP A 255 -12.77 -9.33 15.24
CA TRP A 255 -11.72 -9.72 16.17
C TRP A 255 -12.22 -9.68 17.63
N ALA A 256 -12.87 -8.59 18.03
CA ALA A 256 -13.44 -8.45 19.37
C ALA A 256 -14.47 -9.55 19.66
N ALA A 257 -15.36 -9.85 18.70
CA ALA A 257 -16.35 -10.92 18.83
C ALA A 257 -15.69 -12.30 18.95
N MET A 258 -14.69 -12.60 18.12
CA MET A 258 -13.93 -13.85 18.21
C MET A 258 -13.25 -14.01 19.58
N ARG A 259 -12.72 -12.92 20.15
CA ARG A 259 -12.14 -12.94 21.50
C ARG A 259 -13.15 -13.31 22.58
N ILE A 260 -14.39 -12.84 22.45
CA ILE A 260 -15.46 -13.08 23.43
C ILE A 260 -16.03 -14.49 23.28
N TYR A 261 -16.42 -14.87 22.06
CA TYR A 261 -17.20 -16.10 21.82
C TYR A 261 -16.36 -17.32 21.45
N ALA A 262 -15.11 -17.12 20.99
CA ALA A 262 -14.23 -18.21 20.57
C ALA A 262 -12.75 -17.93 20.92
N PRO A 263 -12.40 -17.65 22.19
CA PRO A 263 -11.02 -17.34 22.58
C PRO A 263 -10.02 -18.46 22.22
N GLN A 264 -10.47 -19.72 22.19
CA GLN A 264 -9.70 -20.88 21.75
C GLN A 264 -9.23 -20.81 20.29
N PHE A 265 -9.86 -19.96 19.47
CA PHE A 265 -9.43 -19.74 18.09
C PHE A 265 -7.99 -19.21 18.03
N PHE A 266 -7.60 -18.36 18.98
CA PHE A 266 -6.26 -17.76 19.02
C PHE A 266 -5.20 -18.67 19.66
N THR A 267 -5.61 -19.76 20.31
CA THR A 267 -4.68 -20.69 20.98
C THR A 267 -4.37 -21.92 20.13
N ALA A 268 -5.26 -22.30 19.20
CA ALA A 268 -5.19 -23.57 18.47
C ALA A 268 -3.98 -23.72 17.52
N ASN A 269 -3.27 -22.63 17.18
CA ASN A 269 -2.16 -22.64 16.22
C ASN A 269 -0.75 -22.58 16.85
N ARG A 270 -0.61 -22.59 18.18
CA ARG A 270 0.72 -22.55 18.83
C ARG A 270 0.87 -23.65 19.86
N MET A 271 1.99 -24.37 19.81
CA MET A 271 2.44 -25.30 20.87
C MET A 271 2.75 -24.60 22.22
N SER A 272 2.39 -23.33 22.38
CA SER A 272 2.63 -22.52 23.57
C SER A 272 1.39 -22.54 24.46
N THR A 273 1.58 -22.96 25.72
CA THR A 273 0.55 -23.11 26.76
C THR A 273 -0.04 -21.79 27.28
N ALA A 274 0.46 -20.63 26.86
CA ALA A 274 -0.07 -19.33 27.28
C ALA A 274 -1.10 -18.79 26.28
N SER A 275 -2.37 -18.71 26.70
CA SER A 275 -3.45 -18.07 25.95
C SER A 275 -3.25 -16.55 25.92
N SER A 276 -2.82 -16.00 24.79
CA SER A 276 -2.80 -14.55 24.56
C SER A 276 -3.95 -14.16 23.64
N PRO A 277 -4.78 -13.15 23.99
CA PRO A 277 -5.78 -12.59 23.08
C PRO A 277 -5.14 -11.79 21.93
N PHE A 278 -3.82 -11.59 21.99
CA PHE A 278 -3.04 -10.84 21.02
C PHE A 278 -2.31 -11.81 20.10
N ASP A 279 -2.90 -12.10 18.94
CA ASP A 279 -2.18 -12.74 17.84
C ASP A 279 -1.34 -11.67 17.09
N PRO A 280 0.01 -11.80 17.05
CA PRO A 280 0.89 -10.89 16.33
C PRO A 280 0.51 -10.65 14.86
N SER A 281 0.00 -11.66 14.16
CA SER A 281 -0.38 -11.55 12.74
C SER A 281 -1.62 -10.67 12.60
N LEU A 282 -2.57 -10.80 13.53
CA LEU A 282 -3.75 -9.95 13.56
C LEU A 282 -3.42 -8.51 13.94
N ILE A 283 -2.46 -8.30 14.87
CA ILE A 283 -1.93 -6.97 15.17
C ILE A 283 -1.31 -6.33 13.92
N ILE A 284 -0.46 -7.07 13.20
CA ILE A 284 0.15 -6.59 11.94
C ILE A 284 -0.94 -6.27 10.91
N THR A 285 -1.96 -7.12 10.80
CA THR A 285 -3.11 -6.90 9.91
C THR A 285 -3.84 -5.59 10.25
N MET A 286 -4.14 -5.36 11.52
CA MET A 286 -4.80 -4.13 11.99
C MET A 286 -3.91 -2.89 11.79
N ALA A 287 -2.59 -3.01 11.98
CA ALA A 287 -1.64 -1.94 11.70
C ALA A 287 -1.62 -1.55 10.22
N LEU A 288 -1.68 -2.53 9.31
CA LEU A 288 -1.79 -2.28 7.87
C LEU A 288 -3.12 -1.63 7.48
N MET A 289 -4.24 -2.08 8.08
CA MET A 289 -5.55 -1.44 7.89
C MET A 289 -5.54 0.01 8.37
N LEU A 290 -4.95 0.28 9.54
CA LEU A 290 -4.82 1.64 10.07
C LEU A 290 -3.97 2.52 9.15
N ALA A 291 -2.83 2.01 8.65
CA ALA A 291 -2.01 2.72 7.68
C ALA A 291 -2.79 3.07 6.40
N ALA A 292 -3.63 2.16 5.91
CA ALA A 292 -4.51 2.40 4.77
C ALA A 292 -5.62 3.42 5.07
N VAL A 293 -6.19 3.41 6.28
CA VAL A 293 -7.17 4.42 6.72
C VAL A 293 -6.53 5.81 6.76
N VAL A 294 -5.35 5.95 7.38
CA VAL A 294 -4.64 7.23 7.45
C VAL A 294 -4.25 7.74 6.06
N GLY A 295 -3.70 6.86 5.22
CA GLY A 295 -3.30 7.21 3.85
C GLY A 295 -4.48 7.63 2.98
N SER A 296 -5.61 6.90 3.06
CA SER A 296 -6.81 7.23 2.28
C SER A 296 -7.49 8.51 2.80
N GLY A 297 -7.54 8.73 4.11
CA GLY A 297 -8.02 9.98 4.71
C GLY A 297 -7.23 11.21 4.26
N TYR A 298 -5.90 11.12 4.25
CA TYR A 298 -5.08 12.22 3.73
C TYR A 298 -5.32 12.46 2.23
N GLY A 299 -5.50 11.39 1.44
CA GLY A 299 -5.83 11.48 0.01
C GLY A 299 -7.16 12.19 -0.25
N THR A 300 -8.22 11.86 0.51
CA THR A 300 -9.54 12.49 0.37
C THR A 300 -9.55 13.96 0.79
N MET A 301 -8.83 14.32 1.87
CA MET A 301 -8.65 15.72 2.25
C MET A 301 -8.05 16.55 1.11
N ARG A 302 -7.07 16.01 0.38
CA ARG A 302 -6.48 16.70 -0.79
C ARG A 302 -7.46 16.87 -1.94
N ILE A 303 -8.28 15.85 -2.23
CA ILE A 303 -9.33 15.92 -3.26
C ILE A 303 -10.34 17.02 -2.90
N ARG A 304 -10.80 17.07 -1.65
CA ARG A 304 -11.76 18.08 -1.17
C ARG A 304 -11.20 19.50 -1.23
N ASN A 305 -9.98 19.69 -0.73
CA ASN A 305 -9.32 21.01 -0.78
C ASN A 305 -9.16 21.51 -2.23
N ALA A 306 -8.82 20.61 -3.15
CA ALA A 306 -8.76 20.95 -4.57
C ALA A 306 -10.12 21.39 -5.14
N ALA A 307 -11.21 20.70 -4.78
CA ALA A 307 -12.55 21.06 -5.21
C ALA A 307 -12.98 22.43 -4.67
N THR A 308 -12.67 22.74 -3.40
CA THR A 308 -12.98 24.04 -2.78
C THR A 308 -12.23 25.18 -3.46
N ILE A 309 -10.93 25.02 -3.75
CA ILE A 309 -10.13 26.04 -4.45
C ILE A 309 -10.67 26.30 -5.87
N ALA A 310 -11.01 25.23 -6.59
CA ALA A 310 -11.58 25.34 -7.94
C ALA A 310 -12.98 26.01 -7.94
N ALA A 311 -13.78 25.81 -6.88
CA ALA A 311 -15.06 26.48 -6.73
C ALA A 311 -14.91 27.98 -6.43
N ALA A 312 -13.90 28.36 -5.64
CA ALA A 312 -13.60 29.76 -5.33
C ALA A 312 -13.09 30.50 -6.58
N SER A 313 -12.23 29.88 -7.40
CA SER A 313 -11.69 30.52 -8.61
C SER A 313 -12.73 30.81 -9.69
N ASN A 314 -13.87 30.12 -9.70
CA ASN A 314 -14.95 30.34 -10.66
C ASN A 314 -15.92 31.46 -10.27
N ARG A 315 -15.81 32.00 -9.05
CA ARG A 315 -16.68 33.08 -8.56
C ARG A 315 -16.08 34.47 -8.78
N ASN A 316 -14.79 34.55 -9.09
CA ASN A 316 -14.06 35.78 -9.39
C ASN A 316 -13.90 35.92 -10.90
#